data_AF-A0A520CAM1-F1
#
_entry.id   AF-A0A520CAM1-F1
#
_cell.length_a   1.000
_cell.length_b   1.000
_cell.length_c   1.000
_cell.angle_alpha   90.00
_cell.angle_beta   90.00
_cell.angle_gamma   90.00
#
_symmetry.space_group_name_H-M   'P 1'
#
loop_
_entity.id
_entity.type
_entity.pdbx_description
1 polymer ?
#
loop_
_entity_poly.entity_id
_entity_poly.type
_entity_poly.pdbx_seq_one_letter_code
_entity_poly.pdbx_strand_id
1 'polypeptide(L)'
;WVSMFKAFDASPTTINFAEVYTALQTKIVDGQENPLAIVATAKLNEVQKYCSVTNHMWDGFWFLGNKRAVDRLPADLREIVSRHVAEAALKQRAEVRKLNDSLTADLKGKGMEFNDTNAEVFRAKLREARFYEEWKKKFGDDAWALLEKYTGKLA
;
A
#
# COMPACT_ATOMS: atom_id res chain seq x y z
N TRP A 1 7.64 -4.81 0.74
CA TRP A 1 8.26 -3.82 -0.16
C TRP A 1 9.65 -4.20 -0.61
N VAL A 2 10.65 -4.33 0.27
CA VAL A 2 12.06 -4.58 -0.13
C VAL A 2 12.24 -5.79 -1.07
N SER A 3 11.69 -6.96 -0.76
CA SER A 3 11.82 -8.16 -1.63
C SER A 3 11.15 -7.94 -3.00
N MET A 4 9.98 -7.30 -3.05
CA MET A 4 9.27 -7.03 -4.31
C MET A 4 10.06 -6.09 -5.22
N PHE A 5 10.56 -4.97 -4.69
CA PHE A 5 11.34 -4.02 -5.49
C PHE A 5 12.71 -4.57 -5.89
N LYS A 6 13.33 -5.42 -5.07
CA LYS A 6 14.52 -6.19 -5.50
C LYS A 6 14.21 -7.16 -6.63
N ALA A 7 13.04 -7.80 -6.63
CA ALA A 7 12.60 -8.68 -7.72
C ALA A 7 12.31 -7.91 -9.02
N PHE A 8 12.05 -6.60 -8.93
CA PHE A 8 12.00 -5.67 -10.07
C PHE A 8 13.37 -5.10 -10.47
N ASP A 9 14.46 -5.61 -9.90
CA ASP A 9 15.83 -5.12 -10.11
C ASP A 9 16.06 -3.64 -9.70
N ALA A 10 15.19 -3.10 -8.83
CA ALA A 10 15.38 -1.79 -8.23
C ALA A 10 16.30 -1.85 -7.00
N SER A 11 16.73 -0.68 -6.54
CA SER A 11 17.54 -0.49 -5.32
C SER A 11 16.69 0.11 -4.18
N PRO A 12 15.84 -0.68 -3.48
CA PRO A 12 14.95 -0.14 -2.47
C PRO A 12 15.70 0.30 -1.20
N THR A 13 15.36 1.49 -0.71
CA THR A 13 15.84 2.03 0.57
C THR A 13 14.69 2.06 1.57
N THR A 14 14.90 1.55 2.78
CA THR A 14 13.91 1.61 3.85
C THR A 14 13.97 2.99 4.52
N ILE A 15 12.93 3.80 4.32
CA ILE A 15 12.79 5.14 4.89
C ILE A 15 11.45 5.21 5.62
N ASN A 16 11.41 5.83 6.80
CA ASN A 16 10.15 6.05 7.51
C ASN A 16 9.29 7.07 6.73
N PHE A 17 7.97 6.89 6.70
CA PHE A 17 7.07 7.78 5.97
C PHE A 17 7.26 9.27 6.32
N ALA A 18 7.59 9.59 7.59
CA ALA A 18 7.85 10.96 8.04
C ALA A 18 9.03 11.64 7.32
N GLU A 19 9.97 10.86 6.78
CA GLU A 19 11.18 11.33 6.09
C GLU A 19 11.04 11.29 4.57
N VAL A 20 9.97 10.67 4.03
CA VAL A 20 9.80 10.42 2.59
C VAL A 20 9.79 11.73 1.79
N TYR A 21 9.03 12.75 2.23
CA TYR A 21 8.98 14.03 1.53
C TYR A 21 10.38 14.63 1.36
N THR A 22 11.14 14.74 2.46
CA THR A 22 12.49 15.30 2.47
C THR A 22 13.47 14.44 1.67
N ALA A 23 13.34 13.11 1.74
CA ALA A 23 14.18 12.20 0.97
C ALA A 23 13.96 12.33 -0.55
N LEU A 24 12.72 12.55 -0.99
CA LEU A 24 12.39 12.82 -2.40
C LEU A 24 12.86 14.22 -2.82
N GLN A 25 12.66 15.23 -1.96
CA GLN A 25 13.05 16.61 -2.22
C GLN A 25 14.56 16.75 -2.41
N THR A 26 15.33 16.08 -1.56
CA THR A 26 16.80 16.13 -1.57
C THR A 26 17.43 15.05 -2.47
N LYS A 27 16.61 14.24 -3.15
CA LYS A 27 17.05 13.15 -4.04
C LYS A 27 17.94 12.10 -3.36
N ILE A 28 17.70 11.84 -2.07
CA ILE A 28 18.23 10.64 -1.41
C ILE A 28 17.63 9.37 -2.05
N VAL A 29 16.38 9.47 -2.51
CA VAL A 29 15.72 8.47 -3.34
C VAL A 29 15.07 9.14 -4.55
N ASP A 30 15.03 8.45 -5.68
CA ASP A 30 14.49 8.99 -6.93
C ASP A 30 12.96 9.00 -6.96
N GLY A 31 12.35 8.04 -6.27
CA GLY A 31 10.90 7.87 -6.24
C GLY A 31 10.42 7.03 -5.07
N GLN A 32 9.11 6.88 -5.00
CA GLN A 32 8.40 6.08 -4.01
C GLN A 32 7.14 5.47 -4.64
N GLU A 33 6.49 4.58 -3.92
CA GLU A 33 5.17 4.05 -4.26
C GLU A 33 4.18 4.35 -3.13
N ASN A 34 2.96 4.71 -3.48
CA ASN A 34 1.83 4.85 -2.56
C ASN A 34 0.53 5.05 -3.35
N PRO A 35 -0.65 4.84 -2.72
CA PRO A 35 -1.94 5.23 -3.31
C PRO A 35 -2.03 6.73 -3.58
N LEU A 36 -2.85 7.13 -4.56
CA LEU A 36 -3.03 8.54 -4.95
C LEU A 36 -3.50 9.41 -3.78
N ALA A 37 -4.34 8.88 -2.89
CA ALA A 37 -4.75 9.56 -1.67
C ALA A 37 -3.55 10.02 -0.83
N ILE A 38 -2.54 9.15 -0.65
CA ILE A 38 -1.32 9.49 0.11
C ILE A 38 -0.47 10.50 -0.65
N VAL A 39 -0.29 10.32 -1.97
CA VAL A 39 0.44 11.27 -2.82
C VAL A 39 -0.15 12.68 -2.68
N ALA A 40 -1.48 12.80 -2.70
CA ALA A 40 -2.17 14.07 -2.56
C ALA A 40 -2.09 14.65 -1.14
N THR A 41 -2.44 13.86 -0.10
CA THR A 41 -2.52 14.39 1.28
C THR A 41 -1.16 14.71 1.88
N ALA A 42 -0.11 13.96 1.49
CA ALA A 42 1.27 14.23 1.90
C ALA A 42 2.01 15.14 0.92
N LYS A 43 1.30 15.70 -0.08
CA LYS A 43 1.83 16.66 -1.06
C LYS A 43 3.07 16.16 -1.81
N LEU A 44 3.16 14.84 -2.04
CA LEU A 44 4.33 14.25 -2.71
C LEU A 44 4.42 14.69 -4.18
N ASN A 45 3.32 15.20 -4.75
CA ASN A 45 3.30 15.88 -6.05
C ASN A 45 4.17 17.15 -6.11
N GLU A 46 4.52 17.77 -4.98
CA GLU A 46 5.42 18.93 -4.94
C GLU A 46 6.89 18.52 -5.17
N VAL A 47 7.23 17.25 -4.97
CA VAL A 47 8.61 16.71 -4.99
C VAL A 47 8.78 15.53 -5.96
N GLN A 48 7.75 15.20 -6.73
CA GLN A 48 7.74 14.14 -7.74
C GLN A 48 7.02 14.60 -9.01
N LYS A 49 7.60 14.30 -10.17
CA LYS A 49 7.11 14.75 -11.47
C LYS A 49 6.22 13.72 -12.18
N TYR A 50 6.53 12.44 -12.05
CA TYR A 50 5.86 11.36 -12.77
C TYR A 50 5.07 10.45 -11.83
N CYS A 51 3.93 9.94 -12.29
CA CYS A 51 3.15 8.90 -11.63
C CYS A 51 2.80 7.80 -12.65
N SER A 52 3.48 6.66 -12.55
CA SER A 52 3.14 5.48 -13.35
C SER A 52 2.11 4.64 -12.60
N VAL A 53 0.97 4.37 -13.23
CA VAL A 53 -0.10 3.54 -12.65
C VAL A 53 0.29 2.07 -12.80
N THR A 54 1.14 1.59 -11.89
CA THR A 54 1.68 0.21 -11.86
C THR A 54 0.76 -0.78 -11.16
N ASN A 55 -0.08 -0.28 -10.22
CA ASN A 55 -1.11 -1.05 -9.51
C ASN A 55 -0.59 -2.39 -8.92
N HIS A 56 0.59 -2.35 -8.31
CA HIS A 56 1.40 -3.52 -7.97
C HIS A 56 1.00 -4.22 -6.65
N MET A 57 0.14 -3.61 -5.82
CA MET A 57 -0.51 -4.24 -4.67
C MET A 57 -1.66 -3.42 -4.10
N TRP A 58 -2.41 -4.07 -3.20
CA TRP A 58 -3.31 -3.44 -2.26
C TRP A 58 -2.78 -3.65 -0.83
N ASP A 59 -2.77 -2.59 -0.03
CA ASP A 59 -2.41 -2.62 1.38
C ASP A 59 -3.36 -1.72 2.19
N GLY A 60 -3.41 -1.92 3.51
CA GLY A 60 -4.24 -1.15 4.42
C GLY A 60 -3.60 -1.01 5.80
N PHE A 61 -4.40 -0.54 6.76
CA PHE A 61 -3.94 -0.33 8.13
C PHE A 61 -4.72 -1.22 9.10
N TRP A 62 -4.01 -2.05 9.85
CA TRP A 62 -4.58 -2.73 11.00
C TRP A 62 -4.80 -1.73 12.13
N PHE A 63 -6.02 -1.68 12.66
CA PHE A 63 -6.31 -0.92 13.87
C PHE A 63 -5.87 -1.74 15.09
N LEU A 64 -4.67 -1.44 15.61
CA LEU A 64 -4.09 -2.18 16.72
C LEU A 64 -4.40 -1.50 18.06
N GLY A 65 -4.72 -2.30 19.08
CA GLY A 65 -4.84 -1.87 20.46
C GLY A 65 -3.81 -2.58 21.34
N ASN A 66 -3.22 -1.86 22.29
CA ASN A 66 -2.37 -2.50 23.30
C ASN A 66 -3.23 -3.48 24.13
N LYS A 67 -2.86 -4.76 24.16
CA LYS A 67 -3.63 -5.81 24.84
C LYS A 67 -3.99 -5.45 26.29
N ARG A 68 -3.03 -4.95 27.08
CA ARG A 68 -3.28 -4.61 28.49
C ARG A 68 -4.27 -3.45 28.63
N ALA A 69 -4.18 -2.45 27.75
CA ALA A 69 -5.11 -1.32 27.77
C ALA A 69 -6.53 -1.75 27.37
N VAL A 70 -6.66 -2.56 26.31
CA VAL A 70 -7.96 -3.08 25.85
C VAL A 70 -8.58 -4.00 26.88
N ASP A 71 -7.79 -4.89 27.49
CA ASP A 71 -8.29 -5.84 28.51
C ASP A 71 -8.73 -5.13 29.80
N ARG A 72 -8.18 -3.94 30.10
CA ARG A 72 -8.57 -3.10 31.25
C ARG A 72 -9.91 -2.40 31.05
N LEU A 73 -10.41 -2.30 29.81
CA LEU A 73 -11.73 -1.72 29.56
C LEU A 73 -12.82 -2.67 30.09
N PRO A 74 -13.82 -2.13 30.82
CA PRO A 74 -15.09 -2.80 31.04
C PRO A 74 -15.66 -3.39 29.74
N ALA A 75 -16.35 -4.52 29.84
CA ALA A 75 -16.78 -5.29 28.68
C ALA A 75 -17.71 -4.48 27.74
N ASP A 76 -18.63 -3.72 28.32
CA ASP A 76 -19.54 -2.81 27.61
C ASP A 76 -18.77 -1.70 26.86
N LEU A 77 -17.78 -1.07 27.50
CA LEU A 77 -16.95 -0.05 26.85
C LEU A 77 -16.09 -0.64 25.72
N ARG A 78 -15.57 -1.85 25.91
CA ARG A 78 -14.80 -2.55 24.88
C ARG A 78 -15.64 -2.83 23.65
N GLU A 79 -16.88 -3.29 23.84
CA GLU A 79 -17.83 -3.52 22.75
C GLU A 79 -18.16 -2.22 22.00
N ILE A 80 -18.44 -1.13 22.74
CA ILE A 80 -18.70 0.19 22.15
C ILE A 80 -17.51 0.66 21.29
N VAL A 81 -16.29 0.55 21.81
CA VAL A 81 -15.08 0.93 21.07
C VAL A 81 -14.91 0.07 19.83
N SER A 82 -14.99 -1.26 19.95
CA SER A 82 -14.84 -2.18 18.81
C SER A 82 -15.87 -1.91 17.72
N ARG A 83 -17.14 -1.67 18.09
CA ARG A 83 -18.22 -1.36 17.14
C ARG A 83 -17.94 -0.06 16.39
N HIS A 84 -17.61 1.02 17.09
CA HIS A 84 -17.35 2.30 16.44
C HIS A 84 -16.08 2.32 15.60
N VAL A 85 -15.03 1.59 16.01
CA VAL A 85 -13.83 1.40 15.19
C VAL A 85 -14.17 0.67 13.88
N ALA A 86 -14.99 -0.39 13.94
CA ALA A 86 -15.41 -1.13 12.75
C ALA A 86 -16.27 -0.25 11.80
N GLU A 87 -17.23 0.50 12.34
CA GLU A 87 -18.05 1.45 11.58
C GLU A 87 -17.18 2.53 10.91
N ALA A 88 -16.23 3.10 11.65
CA ALA A 88 -15.32 4.11 11.13
C ALA A 88 -14.40 3.55 10.04
N ALA A 89 -13.91 2.32 10.20
CA ALA A 89 -13.09 1.66 9.19
C ALA A 89 -13.84 1.45 7.87
N LEU A 90 -15.12 1.08 7.90
CA LEU A 90 -15.93 0.95 6.69
C LEU A 90 -16.14 2.29 5.99
N LYS A 91 -16.44 3.35 6.75
CA LYS A 91 -16.56 4.72 6.21
C LYS A 91 -15.24 5.18 5.60
N GLN A 92 -14.13 4.97 6.30
CA GLN A 92 -12.79 5.34 5.83
C GLN A 92 -12.44 4.63 4.52
N ARG A 93 -12.75 3.33 4.39
CA ARG A 93 -12.51 2.58 3.14
C ARG A 93 -13.32 3.14 1.96
N ALA A 94 -14.57 3.53 2.19
CA ALA A 94 -15.41 4.14 1.15
C ALA A 94 -14.83 5.48 0.68
N GLU A 95 -14.41 6.34 1.61
CA GLU A 95 -13.80 7.63 1.29
C GLU A 95 -12.45 7.48 0.59
N VAL A 96 -11.59 6.56 1.05
CA VAL A 96 -10.30 6.31 0.39
C VAL A 96 -10.49 5.79 -1.04
N ARG A 97 -11.46 4.91 -1.28
CA ARG A 97 -11.81 4.48 -2.65
C ARG A 97 -12.21 5.68 -3.50
N LYS A 98 -13.15 6.50 -3.02
CA LYS A 98 -13.62 7.69 -3.73
C LYS A 98 -12.48 8.66 -4.05
N LEU A 99 -11.55 8.86 -3.12
CA LEU A 99 -10.36 9.69 -3.33
C LEU A 99 -9.45 9.08 -4.40
N ASN A 100 -9.08 7.80 -4.28
CA ASN A 100 -8.22 7.15 -5.26
C ASN A 100 -8.83 7.16 -6.67
N ASP A 101 -10.14 7.05 -6.80
CA ASP A 101 -10.84 7.07 -8.09
C ASP A 101 -10.90 8.48 -8.72
N SER A 102 -10.78 9.56 -7.93
CA SER A 102 -10.97 10.95 -8.39
C SER A 102 -9.69 11.78 -8.48
N LEU A 103 -8.61 11.38 -7.80
CA LEU A 103 -7.42 12.21 -7.63
C LEU A 103 -6.51 12.32 -8.87
N THR A 104 -6.66 11.46 -9.88
CA THR A 104 -5.83 11.52 -11.09
C THR A 104 -5.94 12.88 -11.79
N ALA A 105 -7.14 13.42 -11.95
CA ALA A 105 -7.34 14.71 -12.61
C ALA A 105 -6.78 15.88 -11.80
N ASP A 106 -6.98 15.86 -10.48
CA ASP A 106 -6.45 16.88 -9.55
C ASP A 106 -4.91 16.88 -9.55
N LEU A 107 -4.26 15.71 -9.45
CA LEU A 107 -2.82 15.59 -9.44
C LEU A 107 -2.19 15.99 -10.80
N LYS A 108 -2.85 15.66 -11.93
CA LYS A 108 -2.46 16.18 -13.25
C LYS A 108 -2.54 17.70 -13.31
N GLY A 109 -3.63 18.29 -12.81
CA GLY A 109 -3.80 19.75 -12.71
C GLY A 109 -2.73 20.43 -11.87
N LYS A 110 -2.15 19.72 -10.89
CA LYS A 110 -1.02 20.15 -10.07
C LYS A 110 0.36 19.88 -10.69
N GLY A 111 0.41 19.47 -11.96
CA GLY A 111 1.64 19.38 -12.75
C GLY A 111 2.30 17.99 -12.79
N MET A 112 1.70 16.97 -12.16
CA MET A 112 2.18 15.59 -12.30
C MET A 112 1.85 15.01 -13.68
N GLU A 113 2.78 14.26 -14.24
CA GLU A 113 2.60 13.54 -15.50
C GLU A 113 2.29 12.07 -15.22
N PHE A 114 1.14 11.61 -15.70
CA PHE A 114 0.70 10.23 -15.51
C PHE A 114 0.88 9.42 -16.77
N ASN A 115 1.27 8.15 -16.57
CA ASN A 115 1.23 7.16 -17.62
C ASN A 115 0.58 5.86 -17.10
N ASP A 116 -0.21 5.24 -17.95
CA ASP A 116 -0.71 3.89 -17.71
C ASP A 116 0.42 2.87 -17.95
N THR A 117 0.29 1.71 -17.34
CA THR A 117 1.22 0.60 -17.53
C THR A 117 0.47 -0.71 -17.75
N ASN A 118 1.18 -1.75 -18.21
CA ASN A 118 0.65 -3.10 -18.29
C ASN A 118 1.04 -3.89 -17.03
N ALA A 119 0.08 -4.08 -16.12
CA ALA A 119 0.29 -4.80 -14.86
C ALA A 119 0.85 -6.22 -15.06
N GLU A 120 0.53 -6.91 -16.16
CA GLU A 120 1.06 -8.25 -16.42
C GLU A 120 2.57 -8.27 -16.70
N VAL A 121 3.16 -7.17 -17.18
CA VAL A 121 4.62 -7.08 -17.35
C VAL A 121 5.32 -7.13 -15.99
N PHE A 122 4.81 -6.38 -15.01
CA PHE A 122 5.30 -6.43 -13.64
C PHE A 122 5.03 -7.81 -13.02
N ARG A 123 3.82 -8.35 -13.21
CA ARG A 123 3.49 -9.68 -12.69
C ARG A 123 4.40 -10.78 -13.27
N ALA A 124 4.72 -10.71 -14.56
CA ALA A 124 5.64 -11.62 -15.23
C ALA A 124 7.05 -11.52 -14.66
N LYS A 125 7.55 -10.30 -14.44
CA LYS A 125 8.86 -10.09 -13.81
C LYS A 125 8.93 -10.69 -12.39
N LEU A 126 7.86 -10.57 -11.60
CA LEU A 126 7.79 -11.24 -10.28
C LEU A 126 7.79 -12.77 -10.39
N ARG A 127 7.14 -13.35 -11.41
CA ARG A 127 7.20 -14.80 -11.68
C ARG A 127 8.62 -15.23 -12.06
N GLU A 128 9.25 -14.52 -12.99
CA GLU A 128 10.63 -14.77 -13.44
C GLU A 128 11.63 -14.71 -12.26
N ALA A 129 11.49 -13.70 -11.40
CA ALA A 129 12.29 -13.52 -10.19
C ALA A 129 11.94 -14.50 -9.06
N ARG A 130 11.02 -15.46 -9.30
CA ARG A 130 10.54 -16.46 -8.33
C ARG A 130 9.98 -15.85 -7.04
N PHE A 131 9.49 -14.63 -7.10
CA PHE A 131 8.95 -13.90 -5.94
C PHE A 131 7.79 -14.67 -5.29
N TYR A 132 6.83 -15.16 -6.09
CA TYR A 132 5.68 -15.90 -5.55
C TYR A 132 6.09 -17.21 -4.87
N GLU A 133 7.09 -17.92 -5.41
CA GLU A 133 7.61 -19.14 -4.79
C GLU A 133 8.31 -18.86 -3.46
N GLU A 134 9.10 -17.79 -3.39
CA GLU A 134 9.76 -17.33 -2.16
C GLU A 134 8.73 -17.08 -1.06
N TRP A 135 7.65 -16.35 -1.38
CA TRP A 135 6.62 -16.00 -0.41
C TRP A 135 5.71 -17.17 -0.05
N LYS A 136 5.39 -18.06 -1.00
CA LYS A 136 4.70 -19.32 -0.70
C LYS A 136 5.50 -20.14 0.31
N LYS A 137 6.82 -20.29 0.10
CA LYS A 137 7.69 -21.03 1.03
C LYS A 137 7.73 -20.38 2.42
N LYS A 138 7.71 -19.05 2.50
CA LYS A 138 7.73 -18.31 3.77
C LYS A 138 6.42 -18.40 4.55
N PHE A 139 5.28 -18.28 3.88
CA PHE A 139 3.97 -18.32 4.52
C PHE A 139 3.47 -19.74 4.79
N GLY A 140 3.94 -20.72 4.01
CA GLY A 140 3.49 -22.10 4.07
C GLY A 140 2.22 -22.34 3.25
N ASP A 141 1.95 -23.62 2.98
CA ASP A 141 0.90 -24.02 2.04
C ASP A 141 -0.50 -23.61 2.48
N ASP A 142 -0.82 -23.68 3.78
CA ASP A 142 -2.15 -23.35 4.30
C ASP A 142 -2.48 -21.86 4.13
N ALA A 143 -1.56 -20.98 4.55
CA ALA A 143 -1.75 -19.54 4.43
C ALA A 143 -1.74 -19.10 2.95
N TRP A 144 -0.89 -19.71 2.13
CA TRP A 144 -0.87 -19.44 0.70
C TRP A 144 -2.16 -19.89 -0.01
N ALA A 145 -2.66 -21.08 0.30
CA ALA A 145 -3.92 -21.58 -0.23
C ALA A 145 -5.10 -20.69 0.18
N LEU A 146 -5.09 -20.16 1.42
CA LEU A 146 -6.08 -19.20 1.87
C LEU A 146 -6.02 -17.88 1.08
N LEU A 147 -4.83 -17.39 0.75
CA LEU A 147 -4.66 -16.22 -0.12
C LEU A 147 -5.24 -16.50 -1.52
N GLU A 148 -4.84 -17.61 -2.15
CA GLU A 148 -5.28 -17.98 -3.50
C GLU A 148 -6.79 -18.22 -3.61
N LYS A 149 -7.45 -18.61 -2.52
CA LYS A 149 -8.91 -18.68 -2.44
C LYS A 149 -9.58 -17.34 -2.79
N TYR A 150 -8.98 -16.21 -2.40
CA TYR A 150 -9.56 -14.88 -2.62
C TYR A 150 -8.99 -14.16 -3.85
N THR A 151 -7.75 -14.48 -4.24
CA THR A 151 -7.05 -13.81 -5.35
C THR A 151 -7.05 -14.60 -6.66
N GLY A 152 -7.45 -15.87 -6.63
CA GLY A 152 -7.11 -16.84 -7.67
C GLY A 152 -5.64 -17.27 -7.59
N LYS A 153 -5.22 -18.14 -8.51
CA LYS A 153 -3.84 -18.66 -8.56
C LYS A 153 -2.84 -17.55 -8.87
N LEU A 154 -1.77 -17.50 -8.08
CA LEU A 154 -0.74 -16.47 -8.19
C LEU A 154 0.49 -16.93 -8.98
N ALA A 155 0.76 -18.25 -8.95
CA ALA A 155 1.73 -18.97 -9.78
C ALA A 155 1.25 -20.42 -9.99
#